data_AF-A0A372Q8X1-F1
#
_entry.id   AF-A0A372Q8X1-F1
#
_cell.length_a   1.000
_cell.length_b   1.000
_cell.length_c   1.000
_cell.angle_alpha   90.00
_cell.angle_beta   90.00
_cell.angle_gamma   90.00
#
_symmetry.space_group_name_H-M   'P 1'
#
loop_
_entity.id
_entity.type
_entity.pdbx_description
1 polymer ?
#
loop_
_entity_poly.entity_id
_entity_poly.type
_entity_poly.pdbx_seq_one_letter_code
_entity_poly.pdbx_strand_id
1 'polypeptide(L)'
;MSGKKEIILFIYGVHSQIADEMSEIYFGDVHKSLVTFISLSFLQMMFSKSSISTLVKATLLTTTFSEGANLKHFLEQSKATNIQPMTLSLIMSIATHTSASGWHAYTDLDNSAKNDDMDIITENMPITLTPNPVLISQQELPDIGYG
;
A
#
# COMPACT_ATOMS: atom_id res chain seq x y z
N MET A 1 34.43 -11.71 13.21
CA MET A 1 33.73 -11.08 12.06
C MET A 1 32.24 -11.39 12.21
N SER A 2 31.45 -10.49 12.81
CA SER A 2 30.67 -9.41 12.19
C SER A 2 29.43 -9.81 11.35
N GLY A 3 28.93 -11.05 11.44
CA GLY A 3 27.66 -11.43 10.78
C GLY A 3 26.40 -10.74 11.33
N LYS A 4 26.41 -10.35 12.62
CA LYS A 4 25.24 -9.70 13.25
C LYS A 4 24.94 -8.29 12.73
N LYS A 5 25.98 -7.52 12.36
CA LYS A 5 25.80 -6.16 11.83
C LYS A 5 25.23 -6.18 10.40
N GLU A 6 25.62 -7.17 9.61
CA GLU A 6 25.23 -7.30 8.20
C GLU A 6 23.77 -7.72 8.04
N ILE A 7 23.28 -8.65 8.87
CA ILE A 7 21.86 -9.06 8.91
C ILE A 7 20.95 -7.89 9.33
N ILE A 8 21.38 -7.05 10.28
CA ILE A 8 20.60 -5.89 10.73
C ILE A 8 20.47 -4.84 9.62
N LEU A 9 21.56 -4.57 8.89
CA LEU A 9 21.57 -3.64 7.74
C LEU A 9 20.69 -4.15 6.58
N PHE A 10 20.72 -5.46 6.32
CA PHE A 10 19.88 -6.08 5.30
C PHE A 10 18.38 -5.99 5.65
N ILE A 11 18.01 -6.35 6.87
CA ILE A 11 16.61 -6.25 7.34
C ILE A 11 16.11 -4.80 7.28
N TYR A 12 16.93 -3.84 7.71
CA TYR A 12 16.58 -2.41 7.60
C TYR A 12 16.40 -1.96 6.15
N GLY A 13 17.27 -2.41 5.24
CA GLY A 13 17.16 -2.11 3.81
C GLY A 13 15.86 -2.65 3.18
N VAL A 14 15.49 -3.90 3.50
CA VAL A 14 14.24 -4.52 3.02
C VAL A 14 13.02 -3.79 3.56
N HIS A 15 12.99 -3.43 4.85
CA HIS A 15 11.88 -2.67 5.41
C HIS A 15 11.74 -1.27 4.80
N SER A 16 12.86 -0.60 4.48
CA SER A 16 12.82 0.70 3.80
C SER A 16 12.23 0.58 2.40
N GLN A 17 12.65 -0.42 1.62
CA GLN A 17 12.13 -0.64 0.26
C GLN A 17 10.63 -0.93 0.25
N ILE A 18 10.16 -1.81 1.15
CA ILE A 18 8.72 -2.09 1.29
C ILE A 18 7.96 -0.82 1.66
N ALA A 19 8.47 -0.02 2.61
CA ALA A 19 7.81 1.23 3.01
C ALA A 19 7.74 2.24 1.85
N ASP A 20 8.80 2.34 1.04
CA ASP A 20 8.86 3.24 -0.10
C ASP A 20 7.88 2.82 -1.21
N GLU A 21 7.89 1.54 -1.61
CA GLU A 21 6.96 0.99 -2.62
C GLU A 21 5.50 1.17 -2.20
N MET A 22 5.20 0.85 -0.94
CA MET A 22 3.87 0.99 -0.38
C MET A 22 3.40 2.45 -0.31
N SER A 23 4.32 3.37 0.02
CA SER A 23 4.04 4.81 0.00
C SER A 23 3.76 5.29 -1.42
N GLU A 24 4.53 4.83 -2.41
CA GLU A 24 4.33 5.16 -3.82
C GLU A 24 2.94 4.74 -4.30
N ILE A 25 2.51 3.51 -3.96
CA ILE A 25 1.17 2.99 -4.29
C ILE A 25 0.09 3.88 -3.64
N TYR A 26 0.20 4.12 -2.33
CA TYR A 26 -0.76 4.93 -1.59
C TYR A 26 -0.91 6.33 -2.20
N PHE A 27 0.20 7.05 -2.40
CA PHE A 27 0.15 8.41 -2.94
C PHE A 27 -0.26 8.44 -4.40
N GLY A 28 0.12 7.43 -5.19
CA GLY A 28 -0.31 7.26 -6.57
C GLY A 28 -1.83 7.17 -6.69
N ASP A 29 -2.48 6.41 -5.81
CA ASP A 29 -3.93 6.24 -5.86
C ASP A 29 -4.69 7.44 -5.25
N VAL A 30 -4.17 8.06 -4.20
CA VAL A 30 -4.67 9.37 -3.74
C VAL A 30 -4.67 10.38 -4.89
N HIS A 31 -3.56 10.47 -5.64
CA HIS A 31 -3.45 11.36 -6.79
C HIS A 31 -4.49 11.02 -7.89
N LYS A 32 -4.65 9.75 -8.25
CA LYS A 32 -5.66 9.31 -9.24
C LYS A 32 -7.08 9.67 -8.81
N SER A 33 -7.44 9.46 -7.54
CA SER A 33 -8.75 9.84 -7.00
C SER A 33 -8.98 11.36 -7.10
N LEU A 34 -7.97 12.17 -6.76
CA LEU A 34 -8.06 13.63 -6.88
C LEU A 34 -8.23 14.09 -8.33
N VAL A 35 -7.46 13.53 -9.27
CA VAL A 35 -7.58 13.81 -10.71
C VAL A 35 -8.98 13.43 -11.22
N THR A 36 -9.57 12.36 -10.69
CA THR A 36 -10.93 11.92 -11.06
C THR A 36 -11.98 12.96 -10.68
N PHE A 37 -11.91 13.57 -9.49
CA PHE A 37 -12.85 14.63 -9.11
C PHE A 37 -12.77 15.87 -10.00
N ILE A 38 -11.57 16.21 -10.48
CA ILE A 38 -11.37 17.31 -11.44
C ILE A 38 -11.94 16.93 -12.80
N SER A 39 -11.59 15.74 -13.30
CA SER A 39 -11.97 15.25 -14.64
C SER A 39 -13.49 15.08 -14.78
N LEU A 40 -14.17 14.62 -13.72
CA LEU A 40 -15.62 14.52 -13.67
C LEU A 40 -16.34 15.86 -13.43
N SER A 41 -15.60 16.97 -13.42
CA SER A 41 -16.13 18.31 -13.14
C SER A 41 -16.90 18.39 -11.81
N PHE A 42 -16.60 17.51 -10.86
CA PHE A 42 -17.34 17.39 -9.61
C PHE A 42 -17.24 18.67 -8.78
N LEU A 43 -16.03 19.21 -8.64
CA LEU A 43 -15.80 20.49 -7.96
C LEU A 43 -16.52 21.64 -8.67
N GLN A 44 -16.53 21.63 -10.01
CA GLN A 44 -17.29 22.63 -10.77
C GLN A 44 -18.79 22.53 -10.49
N MET A 45 -19.35 21.33 -10.36
CA MET A 45 -20.77 21.14 -10.01
C MET A 45 -21.08 21.66 -8.60
N MET A 46 -20.18 21.41 -7.65
CA MET A 46 -20.27 21.89 -6.27
C MET A 46 -20.19 23.42 -6.17
N PHE A 47 -19.38 24.07 -7.00
CA PHE A 47 -19.17 25.53 -6.96
C PHE A 47 -19.88 26.30 -8.09
N SER A 48 -20.63 25.62 -8.96
CA SER A 48 -21.35 26.28 -10.04
C SER A 48 -22.30 27.34 -9.48
N LYS A 49 -22.23 28.53 -10.08
CA LYS A 49 -23.11 29.68 -9.82
C LYS A 49 -24.50 29.53 -10.44
N SER A 50 -24.73 28.48 -11.24
CA SER A 50 -26.08 28.15 -11.70
C SER A 50 -27.00 27.90 -10.51
N SER A 51 -28.30 28.08 -10.69
CA SER A 51 -29.34 27.99 -9.65
C SER A 51 -29.56 26.58 -9.08
N ILE A 52 -28.54 25.71 -9.11
CA ILE A 52 -28.54 24.43 -8.43
C ILE A 52 -28.73 24.70 -6.94
N SER A 53 -29.85 24.24 -6.41
CA SER A 53 -30.20 24.47 -5.02
C SER A 53 -29.19 23.79 -4.08
N THR A 54 -29.04 24.35 -2.88
CA THR A 54 -28.21 23.78 -1.82
C THR A 54 -28.60 22.33 -1.52
N LEU A 55 -29.89 21.99 -1.63
CA LEU A 55 -30.38 20.63 -1.45
C LEU A 55 -29.77 19.67 -2.48
N VAL A 56 -29.76 20.05 -3.77
CA VAL A 56 -29.18 19.21 -4.82
C VAL A 56 -27.67 18.99 -4.59
N LYS A 57 -26.93 20.02 -4.18
CA LYS A 57 -25.50 19.89 -3.85
C LYS A 57 -25.27 19.01 -2.62
N ALA A 58 -26.14 19.10 -1.61
CA ALA A 58 -26.11 18.24 -0.43
C ALA A 58 -26.37 16.77 -0.80
N THR A 59 -27.38 16.51 -1.63
CA THR A 59 -27.67 15.18 -2.15
C THR A 59 -26.50 14.63 -2.97
N LEU A 60 -25.89 15.46 -3.83
CA LEU A 60 -24.72 15.07 -4.60
C LEU A 60 -23.57 14.61 -3.69
N LEU A 61 -23.25 15.37 -2.63
CA LEU A 61 -22.24 14.98 -1.64
C LEU A 61 -22.54 13.62 -1.02
N THR A 62 -23.76 13.41 -0.52
CA THR A 62 -24.13 12.15 0.16
C THR A 62 -24.22 10.97 -0.81
N THR A 63 -24.57 11.21 -2.08
CA THR A 63 -24.56 10.15 -3.10
C THR A 63 -23.13 9.75 -3.48
N THR A 64 -22.20 10.70 -3.54
CA THR A 64 -20.80 10.43 -3.88
C THR A 64 -20.02 9.83 -2.70
N PHE A 65 -20.25 10.31 -1.48
CA PHE A 65 -19.41 10.03 -0.31
C PHE A 65 -20.15 9.35 0.83
N SER A 66 -21.39 8.89 0.61
CA SER A 66 -22.29 8.29 1.60
C SER A 66 -22.81 9.27 2.68
N GLU A 67 -23.56 8.74 3.65
CA GLU A 67 -24.12 9.49 4.78
C GLU A 67 -23.05 10.24 5.60
N GLY A 68 -21.79 9.77 5.58
CA GLY A 68 -20.67 10.46 6.23
C GLY A 68 -20.43 11.90 5.74
N ALA A 69 -20.93 12.25 4.54
CA ALA A 69 -20.86 13.60 3.99
C ALA A 69 -22.04 14.50 4.39
N ASN A 70 -22.98 14.01 5.20
CA ASN A 70 -24.15 14.78 5.61
C ASN A 70 -23.72 16.05 6.36
N LEU A 71 -24.20 17.19 5.89
CA LEU A 71 -23.93 18.53 6.43
C LEU A 71 -24.20 18.63 7.94
N LYS A 72 -25.16 17.87 8.46
CA LYS A 72 -25.52 17.85 9.89
C LYS A 72 -24.34 17.46 10.77
N HIS A 73 -23.45 16.59 10.29
CA HIS A 73 -22.26 16.15 11.04
C HIS A 73 -21.20 17.23 11.20
N PHE A 74 -21.26 18.29 10.38
CA PHE A 74 -20.26 19.35 10.33
C PHE A 74 -20.75 20.67 10.91
N LEU A 75 -21.97 20.74 11.44
CA LEU A 75 -22.57 22.00 11.88
C LEU A 75 -21.78 22.66 13.02
N GLU A 76 -21.35 21.90 14.03
CA GLU A 76 -20.60 22.48 15.16
C GLU A 76 -19.17 22.87 14.75
N GLN A 77 -18.50 22.03 13.97
CA GLN A 77 -17.15 22.31 13.45
C GLN A 77 -17.17 23.49 12.47
N SER A 78 -18.24 23.67 11.69
CA SER A 78 -18.40 24.81 10.79
C SER A 78 -18.37 26.14 11.55
N LYS A 79 -19.00 26.18 12.74
CA LYS A 79 -18.99 27.35 13.63
C LYS A 79 -17.60 27.56 14.23
N ALA A 80 -16.98 26.49 14.73
CA ALA A 80 -15.66 26.56 15.37
C ALA A 80 -14.55 26.99 14.39
N THR A 81 -14.66 26.60 13.12
CA THR A 81 -13.66 26.90 12.08
C THR A 81 -14.00 28.13 11.24
N ASN A 82 -15.21 28.68 11.36
CA ASN A 82 -15.75 29.71 10.49
C ASN A 82 -15.72 29.33 8.99
N ILE A 83 -15.98 28.06 8.68
CA ILE A 83 -16.07 27.51 7.32
C ILE A 83 -17.50 27.05 7.09
N GLN A 84 -18.08 27.31 5.91
CA GLN A 84 -19.45 26.86 5.61
C GLN A 84 -19.58 25.33 5.69
N PRO A 85 -20.65 24.76 6.26
CA PRO A 85 -20.82 23.31 6.42
C PRO A 85 -20.63 22.51 5.13
N MET A 86 -21.09 23.04 3.99
CA MET A 86 -20.94 22.39 2.68
C MET A 86 -19.48 22.33 2.22
N THR A 87 -18.73 23.40 2.44
CA THR A 87 -17.31 23.45 2.10
C THR A 87 -16.53 22.50 3.02
N LEU A 88 -16.85 22.50 4.32
CA LEU A 88 -16.20 21.64 5.30
C LEU A 88 -16.48 20.15 5.03
N SER A 89 -17.74 19.78 4.78
CA SER A 89 -18.13 18.43 4.37
C SER A 89 -17.35 18.00 3.12
N LEU A 90 -17.34 18.82 2.07
CA LEU A 90 -16.62 18.52 0.83
C LEU A 90 -15.14 18.22 1.06
N ILE A 91 -14.43 19.06 1.83
CA ILE A 91 -13.00 18.87 2.14
C ILE A 91 -12.79 17.55 2.88
N MET A 92 -13.58 17.30 3.93
CA MET A 92 -13.43 16.11 4.77
C MET A 92 -13.77 14.84 3.99
N SER A 93 -14.80 14.88 3.14
CA SER A 93 -15.21 13.76 2.31
C SER A 93 -14.19 13.41 1.24
N ILE A 94 -13.62 14.41 0.54
CA ILE A 94 -12.53 14.18 -0.43
C ILE A 94 -11.33 13.55 0.28
N ALA A 95 -10.88 14.15 1.39
CA ALA A 95 -9.72 13.67 2.13
C ALA A 95 -9.90 12.23 2.63
N THR A 96 -11.07 11.92 3.20
CA THR A 96 -11.40 10.58 3.69
C THR A 96 -11.47 9.58 2.54
N HIS A 97 -12.17 9.92 1.46
CA HIS A 97 -12.32 9.05 0.30
C HIS A 97 -10.98 8.72 -0.35
N THR A 98 -10.15 9.74 -0.65
CA THR A 98 -8.85 9.51 -1.29
C THR A 98 -7.91 8.71 -0.40
N SER A 99 -7.91 8.99 0.91
CA SER A 99 -7.12 8.22 1.88
C SER A 99 -7.58 6.77 1.97
N ALA A 100 -8.90 6.53 1.96
CA ALA A 100 -9.46 5.19 1.96
C ALA A 100 -9.12 4.43 0.67
N SER A 101 -9.17 5.08 -0.50
CA SER A 101 -8.76 4.49 -1.77
C SER A 101 -7.28 4.08 -1.76
N GLY A 102 -6.38 4.97 -1.32
CA GLY A 102 -4.96 4.66 -1.19
C GLY A 102 -4.70 3.55 -0.17
N TRP A 103 -5.40 3.55 0.96
CA TRP A 103 -5.29 2.50 1.98
C TRP A 103 -5.79 1.15 1.47
N HIS A 104 -6.91 1.11 0.76
CA HIS A 104 -7.46 -0.12 0.21
C HIS A 104 -6.49 -0.78 -0.78
N ALA A 105 -5.90 0.02 -1.68
CA ALA A 105 -4.88 -0.46 -2.62
C ALA A 105 -3.63 -0.98 -1.91
N TYR A 106 -3.18 -0.29 -0.85
CA TYR A 106 -2.12 -0.76 0.03
C TYR A 106 -2.44 -2.14 0.64
N THR A 107 -3.65 -2.33 1.17
CA THR A 107 -4.05 -3.60 1.83
C THR A 107 -4.35 -4.74 0.87
N ASP A 108 -4.84 -4.45 -0.34
CA ASP A 108 -5.18 -5.49 -1.31
C ASP A 108 -3.93 -6.18 -1.87
N LEU A 109 -2.81 -5.45 -2.01
CA LEU A 109 -1.53 -6.02 -2.39
C LEU A 109 -0.98 -6.98 -1.31
N ASP A 110 -1.10 -6.62 -0.03
CA ASP A 110 -0.71 -7.48 1.10
C ASP A 110 -1.52 -8.78 1.16
N ASN A 111 -2.79 -8.74 0.74
CA ASN A 111 -3.64 -9.93 0.68
C ASN A 111 -3.41 -10.78 -0.59
N SER A 112 -3.06 -10.15 -1.72
CA SER A 112 -2.61 -10.85 -2.93
C SER A 112 -1.32 -11.63 -2.68
N ALA A 113 -0.37 -11.07 -1.94
CA ALA A 113 0.89 -11.72 -1.60
C ALA A 113 0.73 -12.95 -0.68
N LYS A 114 -0.40 -13.06 0.04
CA LYS A 114 -0.70 -14.22 0.91
C LYS A 114 -1.29 -15.42 0.18
N ASN A 115 -1.70 -15.27 -1.08
CA ASN A 115 -2.27 -16.37 -1.86
C ASN A 115 -1.25 -17.14 -2.70
N ASP A 116 0.02 -16.69 -2.75
CA ASP A 116 1.10 -17.38 -3.46
C ASP A 116 1.88 -18.38 -2.58
N ASP A 117 1.46 -18.59 -1.32
CA ASP A 117 2.15 -19.44 -0.34
C ASP A 117 1.42 -20.78 -0.05
N MET A 118 0.65 -21.29 -1.02
CA MET A 118 0.12 -22.66 -0.99
C MET A 118 0.84 -23.53 -2.03
N ASP A 119 2.13 -23.74 -1.84
CA ASP A 119 2.83 -24.95 -2.27
C ASP A 119 4.22 -24.98 -1.62
N ILE A 120 4.35 -25.61 -0.45
CA ILE A 120 5.44 -26.54 -0.11
C ILE A 120 5.08 -27.25 1.20
N ILE A 121 4.85 -28.56 1.04
CA ILE A 121 4.73 -29.56 2.09
C ILE A 121 6.01 -29.55 2.93
N THR A 122 5.90 -29.44 4.26
CA THR A 122 6.95 -29.94 5.18
C THR A 122 6.28 -30.51 6.42
N GLU A 123 5.73 -31.70 6.27
CA GLU A 123 5.55 -32.65 7.37
C GLU A 123 6.66 -33.71 7.23
N ASN A 124 7.25 -34.10 8.37
CA ASN A 124 8.25 -35.15 8.59
C ASN A 124 9.73 -34.70 8.62
N MET A 125 10.17 -34.26 9.81
CA MET A 125 11.53 -34.54 10.25
C MET A 125 11.57 -35.98 10.80
N PRO A 126 12.61 -36.77 10.47
CA PRO A 126 13.40 -37.34 11.56
C PRO A 126 14.92 -37.29 11.30
N ILE A 127 15.62 -36.76 12.30
CA ILE A 127 16.93 -37.16 12.85
C ILE A 127 17.84 -38.15 12.07
N THR A 128 19.11 -37.72 11.97
CA THR A 128 20.39 -38.49 11.92
C THR A 128 20.71 -39.35 10.70
N LEU A 129 21.81 -39.01 9.99
CA LEU A 129 23.11 -39.70 10.01
C LEU A 129 24.02 -39.09 8.94
N THR A 130 25.19 -38.58 9.32
CA THR A 130 26.32 -38.35 8.41
C THR A 130 26.90 -39.68 7.92
N PRO A 131 27.27 -39.78 6.64
CA PRO A 131 28.51 -40.46 6.25
C PRO A 131 29.41 -39.56 5.39
N ASN A 132 30.70 -39.55 5.74
CA ASN A 132 31.77 -38.80 5.07
C ASN A 132 31.77 -38.96 3.53
N PRO A 133 32.19 -37.94 2.77
CA PRO A 133 32.50 -38.13 1.35
C PRO A 133 33.80 -38.93 1.20
N VAL A 134 33.72 -40.03 0.46
CA VAL A 134 34.87 -40.78 -0.06
C VAL A 134 35.62 -39.87 -1.04
N LEU A 135 36.88 -39.55 -0.73
CA LEU A 135 37.78 -38.83 -1.60
C LEU A 135 38.16 -39.74 -2.78
N ILE A 136 37.76 -39.35 -3.98
CA ILE A 136 38.09 -40.06 -5.22
C ILE A 136 39.60 -39.88 -5.46
N SER A 137 40.33 -40.98 -5.50
CA SER A 137 41.76 -41.03 -5.81
C SER A 137 42.01 -40.56 -7.25
N GLN A 138 42.74 -39.46 -7.43
CA GLN A 138 43.31 -39.11 -8.73
C GLN A 138 44.59 -39.89 -8.95
N GLN A 139 44.66 -40.55 -10.10
CA GLN A 139 45.74 -41.38 -10.57
C GLN A 139 46.92 -40.50 -11.02
N GLU A 140 48.07 -40.60 -10.35
CA GLU A 140 49.33 -40.00 -10.80
C GLU A 140 49.84 -40.69 -12.08
N LEU A 141 50.19 -39.88 -13.09
CA LEU A 141 50.97 -40.32 -14.25
C LEU A 141 52.46 -40.46 -13.83
N PRO A 142 53.19 -41.48 -14.32
CA PRO A 142 54.63 -41.55 -14.09
C PRO A 142 55.37 -40.52 -14.93
N ASP A 143 56.26 -39.78 -14.27
CA ASP A 143 57.22 -38.88 -14.92
C ASP A 143 58.37 -39.71 -15.51
N ILE A 144 58.63 -39.48 -16.79
CA ILE A 144 59.65 -40.16 -17.60
C ILE A 144 60.98 -39.43 -17.39
N GLY A 145 61.81 -39.94 -16.49
CA GLY A 145 63.20 -39.50 -16.35
C GLY A 145 64.12 -40.16 -17.37
N TYR A 146 64.60 -39.38 -18.34
CA TYR A 146 65.83 -39.68 -19.08
C TYR A 146 67.03 -39.11 -18.30
N GLY A 147 68.05 -39.94 -18.04
CA GLY A 147 69.31 -39.54 -17.41
C GLY A 147 70.09 -40.72 -16.86
#